data_AF-A0A2T0Q728-F1
#
_entry.id   AF-A0A2T0Q728-F1
#
_cell.length_a   1.000
_cell.length_b   1.000
_cell.length_c   1.000
_cell.angle_alpha   90.00
_cell.angle_beta   90.00
_cell.angle_gamma   90.00
#
_symmetry.space_group_name_H-M   'P 1'
#
loop_
_entity.id
_entity.type
_entity.pdbx_description
1 polymer ?
#
loop_
_entity_poly.entity_id
_entity_poly.type
_entity_poly.pdbx_seq_one_letter_code
_entity_poly.pdbx_strand_id
1 'polypeptide(L)' 'MASLIDRIKRYLRSPQGRQNLDRAKRAARDPRNRRRLRRLLHRFGGGRRRY' A
#
# COMPACT_ATOMS: atom_id res chain seq x y z
N MET A 1 17.06 21.20 -5.99
CA MET A 1 16.47 19.83 -6.04
C MET A 1 15.71 19.48 -4.74
N ALA A 2 14.72 20.30 -4.31
CA ALA A 2 13.89 20.02 -3.12
C ALA A 2 12.39 19.87 -3.45
N SER A 3 12.00 20.20 -4.70
CA SER A 3 10.59 20.42 -5.06
C SER A 3 9.75 19.13 -5.04
N LEU A 4 10.35 17.96 -5.32
CA LEU A 4 9.60 16.70 -5.33
C LEU A 4 9.21 16.26 -3.90
N ILE A 5 10.14 16.39 -2.94
CA ILE A 5 9.87 16.07 -1.53
C ILE A 5 8.85 17.06 -0.96
N ASP A 6 8.95 18.34 -1.29
CA ASP A 6 7.97 19.35 -0.88
C ASP A 6 6.58 19.10 -1.48
N ARG A 7 6.51 18.68 -2.75
CA ARG A 7 5.25 18.32 -3.41
C ARG A 7 4.63 17.08 -2.77
N ILE A 8 5.43 16.08 -2.40
CA ILE A 8 4.98 14.91 -1.65
C ILE A 8 4.49 15.32 -0.26
N LYS A 9 5.25 16.14 0.48
CA LYS A 9 4.80 16.65 1.81
C LYS A 9 3.51 17.44 1.71
N ARG A 10 3.38 18.31 0.71
CA ARG A 10 2.18 19.12 0.44
C ARG A 10 1.00 18.24 0.02
N TYR A 11 1.26 17.18 -0.76
CA TYR A 11 0.27 16.16 -1.10
C TYR A 11 -0.17 15.33 0.11
N LEU A 12 0.76 14.88 0.96
CA LEU A 12 0.46 14.15 2.19
C LEU A 12 -0.32 15.01 3.19
N ARG A 13 -0.09 16.33 3.20
CA ARG A 13 -0.86 17.31 3.99
C ARG A 13 -2.22 17.65 3.39
N SER A 14 -2.45 17.35 2.11
CA SER A 14 -3.73 17.58 1.43
C SER A 14 -4.81 16.58 1.90
N PRO A 15 -6.10 16.92 1.79
CA PRO A 15 -7.20 16.01 2.11
C PRO A 15 -7.19 14.72 1.27
N GLN A 16 -6.63 14.76 0.05
CA GLN A 16 -6.47 13.58 -0.80
C GLN A 16 -5.38 12.64 -0.26
N GLY A 17 -4.25 13.18 0.19
CA GLY A 17 -3.15 12.41 0.79
C GLY A 17 -3.56 11.78 2.12
N ARG A 18 -4.28 12.52 2.97
CA ARG A 18 -4.84 11.98 4.22
C ARG A 18 -5.81 10.82 3.97
N GLN A 19 -6.72 10.95 3.01
CA GLN A 19 -7.64 9.86 2.64
C GLN A 19 -6.91 8.62 2.15
N ASN A 20 -5.86 8.80 1.32
CA ASN A 20 -5.05 7.68 0.84
C ASN A 20 -4.25 7.03 1.98
N LEU A 21 -3.69 7.82 2.90
CA LEU A 21 -3.03 7.31 4.10
C LEU A 21 -4.03 6.59 5.01
N ASP A 22 -5.24 7.09 5.20
CA ASP A 22 -6.28 6.44 6.00
C ASP A 22 -6.74 5.12 5.36
N ARG A 23 -6.94 5.10 4.04
CA ARG A 23 -7.23 3.86 3.31
C ARG A 23 -6.10 2.85 3.43
N ALA A 24 -4.84 3.30 3.28
CA ALA A 24 -3.67 2.46 3.46
C ALA A 24 -3.55 1.95 4.91
N LYS A 25 -3.78 2.80 5.90
CA LYS A 25 -3.73 2.48 7.32
C LYS A 25 -4.84 1.52 7.72
N ARG A 26 -6.05 1.68 7.18
CA ARG A 26 -7.17 0.72 7.33
C ARG A 26 -6.83 -0.60 6.67
N ALA A 27 -6.37 -0.59 5.43
CA ALA A 27 -5.95 -1.80 4.72
C ALA A 27 -4.81 -2.54 5.43
N ALA A 28 -3.87 -1.82 6.03
CA ALA A 28 -2.76 -2.37 6.82
C ALA A 28 -3.22 -2.87 8.20
N ARG A 29 -4.17 -2.18 8.84
CA ARG A 29 -4.78 -2.61 10.10
C ARG A 29 -5.70 -3.80 9.95
N ASP A 30 -6.14 -4.13 8.74
CA ASP A 30 -7.10 -5.21 8.53
C ASP A 30 -6.39 -6.58 8.38
N PRO A 31 -6.36 -7.42 9.42
CA PRO A 31 -5.71 -8.73 9.36
C PRO A 31 -6.42 -9.68 8.38
N ARG A 32 -7.72 -9.46 8.12
CA ARG A 32 -8.50 -10.21 7.13
C ARG A 32 -7.98 -9.97 5.72
N ASN A 33 -7.62 -8.73 5.40
CA ASN A 33 -7.06 -8.39 4.11
C ASN A 33 -5.65 -8.97 3.95
N ARG A 34 -4.88 -9.04 5.05
CA ARG A 34 -3.56 -9.70 5.08
C ARG A 34 -3.63 -11.19 4.72
N ARG A 35 -4.64 -11.93 5.18
CA ARG A 35 -4.85 -13.35 4.77
C ARG A 35 -5.21 -13.48 3.29
N ARG A 36 -6.06 -12.57 2.78
CA ARG A 36 -6.45 -12.56 1.36
C ARG A 36 -5.25 -12.19 0.47
N LEU A 37 -4.49 -11.18 0.87
CA LEU A 37 -3.25 -10.76 0.22
C LEU A 37 -2.20 -11.87 0.26
N ARG A 38 -2.01 -12.56 1.39
CA ARG A 38 -1.09 -13.70 1.50
C ARG A 38 -1.50 -14.85 0.57
N ARG A 39 -2.80 -15.14 0.43
CA ARG A 39 -3.29 -16.14 -0.53
C ARG A 39 -3.09 -15.70 -1.98
N LEU A 40 -3.33 -14.43 -2.31
CA LEU A 40 -3.09 -13.88 -3.63
C LEU A 40 -1.59 -13.88 -3.96
N LEU A 41 -0.74 -13.40 -3.05
CA LEU A 41 0.72 -13.45 -3.16
C LEU A 41 1.24 -14.88 -3.25
N HIS A 42 0.62 -15.86 -2.59
CA HIS A 42 1.00 -17.25 -2.76
C HIS A 42 0.57 -17.79 -4.13
N ARG A 43 -0.62 -17.40 -4.63
CA ARG A 43 -1.12 -17.79 -5.94
C ARG A 43 -0.33 -17.16 -7.09
N PHE A 44 0.07 -15.91 -6.95
CA PHE A 44 0.81 -15.15 -7.98
C PHE A 44 2.34 -15.21 -7.81
N GLY A 45 2.83 -15.31 -6.59
CA GLY A 45 4.27 -15.43 -6.26
C GLY A 45 4.79 -16.86 -6.20
N GLY A 46 3.90 -17.87 -6.07
CA GLY A 46 4.27 -19.29 -6.06
C GLY A 46 4.51 -19.91 -7.45
N GLY A 47 4.21 -19.18 -8.53
CA GLY A 47 4.40 -19.67 -9.91
C GLY A 47 5.85 -19.68 -10.41
N ARG A 48 6.81 -19.16 -9.63
CA ARG A 48 8.24 -19.07 -10.02
C ARG A 48 9.14 -20.15 -9.41
N ARG A 49 8.58 -21.14 -8.74
CA ARG A 49 9.31 -22.30 -8.18
C ARG A 49 8.55 -23.58 -8.46
N ARG A 50 8.53 -24.00 -9.73
CA ARG A 50 8.35 -25.42 -10.06
C ARG A 50 9.04 -25.71 -11.38
N TYR A 51 10.12 -26.50 -11.25
CA TYR A 51 10.95 -27.17 -12.25
C TYR A 51 11.82 -26.27 -13.11
#